data_AF-A0A1C5EHN6-F1
#
_entry.id   AF-A0A1C5EHN6-F1
#
_cell.length_a   1.000
_cell.length_b   1.000
_cell.length_c   1.000
_cell.angle_alpha   90.00
_cell.angle_beta   90.00
_cell.angle_gamma   90.00
#
_symmetry.space_group_name_H-M   'P 1'
#
loop_
_entity.id
_entity.type
_entity.pdbx_description
1 polymer ?
#
loop_
_entity_poly.entity_id
_entity_poly.type
_entity_poly.pdbx_seq_one_letter_code
_entity_poly.pdbx_strand_id
1 'polypeptide(L)'
;QELVDAAAEDAKQVAEEIDTKETEELRAALGAAAGTGGRLPRGTAGAMKDLQDRQKRRATRTQRDSLDLALTDLTAFYRDVLALQLGSEVALANTDVRDALERIASGSKPERTLRRIEAIRACRQALDSNVAPLLAVEAMTMALRAG
;
A
#
# COMPACT_ATOMS: atom_id res chain seq x y z
N GLN A 1 10.09 -0.45 -8.59
CA GLN A 1 8.72 -0.02 -8.91
C GLN A 1 7.67 -1.06 -8.52
N GLU A 2 7.98 -2.36 -8.62
CA GLU A 2 7.03 -3.47 -8.36
C GLU A 2 6.14 -3.33 -7.11
N LEU A 3 6.67 -2.92 -5.94
CA LEU A 3 5.85 -2.74 -4.73
C LEU A 3 4.74 -1.68 -4.92
N VAL A 4 5.06 -0.57 -5.59
CA VAL A 4 4.10 0.53 -5.82
C VAL A 4 3.06 0.12 -6.86
N ASP A 5 3.48 -0.62 -7.88
CA ASP A 5 2.59 -1.15 -8.91
C ASP A 5 1.63 -2.20 -8.31
N ALA A 6 2.15 -3.11 -7.47
CA ALA A 6 1.34 -4.10 -6.75
C ALA A 6 0.30 -3.44 -5.84
N ALA A 7 0.70 -2.46 -5.03
CA ALA A 7 -0.25 -1.73 -4.18
C ALA A 7 -1.30 -0.95 -4.98
N ALA A 8 -0.96 -0.46 -6.18
CA ALA A 8 -1.91 0.17 -7.09
C ALA A 8 -2.92 -0.84 -7.66
N GLU A 9 -2.46 -2.02 -8.02
CA GLU A 9 -3.29 -3.09 -8.55
C GLU A 9 -4.21 -3.68 -7.47
N ASP A 10 -3.71 -3.92 -6.26
CA ASP A 10 -4.53 -4.34 -5.12
C ASP A 10 -5.66 -3.33 -4.84
N ALA A 11 -5.32 -2.04 -4.83
CA ALA A 11 -6.30 -0.97 -4.63
C ALA A 11 -7.36 -0.94 -5.72
N LYS A 12 -6.98 -1.22 -6.98
CA LYS A 12 -7.89 -1.32 -8.11
C LYS A 12 -8.79 -2.54 -7.99
N GLN A 13 -8.26 -3.71 -7.67
CA GLN A 13 -9.03 -4.96 -7.52
C GLN A 13 -10.07 -4.83 -6.40
N VAL A 14 -9.70 -4.23 -5.27
CA VAL A 14 -10.64 -3.97 -4.16
C VAL A 14 -11.75 -2.98 -4.58
N ALA A 15 -11.44 -2.02 -5.44
CA ALA A 15 -12.38 -0.98 -5.83
C ALA A 15 -13.30 -1.38 -7.00
N GLU A 16 -12.83 -2.24 -7.92
CA GLU A 16 -13.48 -2.47 -9.24
C GLU A 16 -14.95 -2.88 -9.14
N GLU A 17 -15.28 -3.86 -8.31
CA GLU A 17 -16.65 -4.35 -8.14
C GLU A 17 -17.55 -3.26 -7.52
N ILE A 18 -17.04 -2.59 -6.48
CA ILE A 18 -17.79 -1.56 -5.74
C ILE A 18 -18.03 -0.33 -6.62
N ASP A 19 -17.00 0.14 -7.32
CA ASP A 19 -17.05 1.34 -8.14
C ASP A 19 -17.97 1.13 -9.35
N THR A 20 -17.96 -0.08 -9.93
CA THR A 20 -18.89 -0.46 -11.01
C THR A 20 -20.32 -0.41 -10.52
N LYS A 21 -20.60 -1.06 -9.38
CA LYS A 21 -21.93 -1.09 -8.77
C LYS A 21 -22.44 0.32 -8.41
N GLU A 22 -21.64 1.13 -7.74
CA GLU A 22 -21.99 2.52 -7.38
C GLU A 22 -22.29 3.36 -8.63
N THR A 23 -21.53 3.15 -9.70
CA THR A 23 -21.72 3.84 -10.97
C THR A 23 -23.05 3.46 -11.62
N GLU A 24 -23.38 2.17 -11.65
CA GLU A 24 -24.65 1.69 -12.21
C GLU A 24 -25.86 2.16 -11.40
N GLU A 25 -25.78 2.06 -10.08
CA GLU A 25 -26.83 2.52 -9.16
C GLU A 25 -27.08 4.03 -9.31
N LEU A 26 -26.02 4.85 -9.39
CA LEU A 26 -26.17 6.28 -9.59
C LEU A 26 -26.79 6.59 -10.96
N ARG A 27 -26.38 5.89 -12.01
CA ARG A 27 -26.96 6.07 -13.35
C ARG A 27 -28.44 5.73 -13.38
N ALA A 28 -28.83 4.63 -12.73
CA ALA A 28 -30.23 4.24 -12.60
C ALA A 28 -31.04 5.31 -11.83
N ALA A 29 -30.52 5.80 -10.70
CA ALA A 29 -31.16 6.84 -9.90
C ALA A 29 -31.31 8.18 -10.67
N LEU A 30 -30.39 8.48 -11.58
CA LEU A 30 -30.43 9.67 -12.44
C LEU A 30 -31.32 9.50 -13.69
N GLY A 31 -32.00 8.36 -13.84
CA GLY A 31 -32.93 8.12 -14.95
C GLY A 31 -32.26 7.80 -16.28
N ALA A 32 -31.10 7.12 -16.25
CA ALA A 32 -30.52 6.57 -17.47
C ALA A 32 -31.54 5.72 -18.23
N ALA A 33 -31.55 5.83 -19.57
CA ALA A 33 -32.39 5.00 -20.43
C ALA A 33 -32.16 3.50 -20.16
N ALA A 34 -33.18 2.67 -20.37
CA ALA A 34 -33.08 1.23 -20.13
C ALA A 34 -31.89 0.58 -20.88
N GLY A 35 -31.11 -0.23 -20.16
CA GLY A 35 -29.91 -0.91 -20.66
C GLY A 35 -28.60 -0.39 -20.03
N THR A 36 -27.62 -1.29 -19.90
CA THR A 36 -26.25 -0.95 -19.45
C THR A 36 -25.66 0.14 -20.35
N GLY A 37 -25.17 1.23 -19.77
CA GLY A 37 -24.62 2.36 -20.52
C GLY A 37 -25.66 3.31 -21.14
N GLY A 38 -26.93 3.23 -20.75
CA GLY A 38 -28.00 4.13 -21.22
C GLY A 38 -27.67 5.62 -21.10
N ARG A 39 -28.19 6.42 -22.05
CA ARG A 39 -27.92 7.87 -22.10
C ARG A 39 -28.54 8.56 -20.88
N LEU A 40 -27.73 9.37 -20.20
CA LEU A 40 -28.15 10.16 -19.05
C LEU A 40 -28.89 11.44 -19.47
N PRO A 41 -29.88 11.91 -18.69
CA PRO A 41 -30.50 13.21 -18.86
C PRO A 41 -29.50 14.38 -18.78
N ARG A 42 -29.83 15.52 -19.39
CA ARG A 42 -29.01 16.74 -19.29
C ARG A 42 -28.95 17.23 -17.82
N GLY A 43 -27.79 17.76 -17.42
CA GLY A 43 -27.56 18.28 -16.06
C GLY A 43 -27.03 17.25 -15.04
N THR A 44 -26.97 15.97 -15.40
CA THR A 44 -26.50 14.88 -14.52
C THR A 44 -24.98 14.74 -14.42
N ALA A 45 -24.23 15.43 -15.29
CA ALA A 45 -22.77 15.33 -15.38
C ALA A 45 -22.06 15.70 -14.06
N GLY A 46 -22.62 16.63 -13.27
CA GLY A 46 -22.07 17.01 -11.97
C GLY A 46 -22.06 15.84 -10.98
N ALA A 47 -23.20 15.16 -10.82
CA ALA A 47 -23.32 14.02 -9.92
C ALA A 47 -22.38 12.86 -10.31
N MET A 48 -22.22 12.61 -11.61
CA MET A 48 -21.26 11.61 -12.10
C MET A 48 -19.81 11.99 -11.80
N LYS A 49 -19.45 13.27 -11.97
CA LYS A 49 -18.12 13.77 -11.64
C LYS A 49 -17.85 13.67 -10.13
N ASP A 50 -18.81 14.03 -9.29
CA ASP A 50 -18.68 13.93 -7.84
C ASP A 50 -18.49 12.49 -7.37
N LEU A 51 -19.14 11.52 -8.02
CA LEU A 51 -18.92 10.10 -7.78
C LEU A 51 -17.49 9.69 -8.18
N GLN A 52 -17.05 10.07 -9.39
CA GLN A 52 -15.71 9.76 -9.87
C GLN A 52 -14.63 10.35 -8.97
N ASP A 53 -14.81 11.59 -8.48
CA ASP A 53 -13.88 12.23 -7.56
C ASP A 53 -13.83 11.49 -6.20
N ARG A 54 -14.97 10.98 -5.72
CA ARG A 54 -15.03 10.14 -4.51
C ARG A 54 -14.32 8.79 -4.70
N GLN A 55 -14.58 8.11 -5.81
CA GLN A 55 -13.92 6.84 -6.17
C GLN A 55 -12.40 7.03 -6.31
N LYS A 56 -11.96 8.09 -6.99
CA LYS A 56 -10.54 8.43 -7.11
C LYS A 56 -9.88 8.66 -5.75
N ARG A 57 -10.52 9.42 -4.85
CA ARG A 57 -10.01 9.65 -3.48
C ARG A 57 -9.93 8.35 -2.68
N ARG A 58 -10.91 7.45 -2.85
CA ARG A 58 -10.92 6.12 -2.23
C ARG A 58 -9.75 5.28 -2.74
N ALA A 59 -9.58 5.17 -4.06
CA ALA A 59 -8.49 4.43 -4.68
C ALA A 59 -7.11 4.91 -4.20
N THR A 60 -6.88 6.23 -4.13
CA THR A 60 -5.64 6.80 -3.58
C THR A 60 -5.42 6.42 -2.12
N ARG A 61 -6.47 6.40 -1.29
CA ARG A 61 -6.38 5.98 0.11
C ARG A 61 -6.06 4.50 0.22
N THR A 62 -6.79 3.64 -0.48
CA THR A 62 -6.57 2.19 -0.47
C THR A 62 -5.14 1.83 -0.91
N GLN A 63 -4.61 2.50 -1.94
CA GLN A 63 -3.22 2.31 -2.35
C GLN A 63 -2.23 2.66 -1.23
N ARG A 64 -2.45 3.78 -0.54
CA ARG A 64 -1.60 4.22 0.56
C ARG A 64 -1.69 3.28 1.77
N ASP A 65 -2.88 2.79 2.08
CA ASP A 65 -3.10 1.83 3.16
C ASP A 65 -2.41 0.48 2.85
N SER A 66 -2.48 0.01 1.59
CA SER A 66 -1.74 -1.17 1.13
C SER A 66 -0.22 -0.99 1.28
N LEU A 67 0.31 0.18 0.89
CA LEU A 67 1.72 0.51 1.09
C LEU A 67 2.11 0.55 2.57
N ASP A 68 1.29 1.14 3.45
CA ASP A 68 1.58 1.21 4.88
C ASP A 68 1.57 -0.17 5.54
N LEU A 69 0.66 -1.05 5.11
CA LEU A 69 0.64 -2.46 5.53
C LEU A 69 1.94 -3.15 5.13
N ALA A 70 2.34 -3.06 3.85
CA ALA A 70 3.59 -3.66 3.38
C ALA A 70 4.83 -3.13 4.11
N LEU A 71 4.89 -1.82 4.42
CA LEU A 71 5.99 -1.23 5.18
C LEU A 71 5.96 -1.66 6.66
N THR A 72 4.79 -1.91 7.22
CA THR A 72 4.63 -2.46 8.57
C THR A 72 5.13 -3.90 8.62
N ASP A 73 4.76 -4.74 7.66
CA ASP A 73 5.22 -6.12 7.56
C ASP A 73 6.73 -6.19 7.39
N LEU A 74 7.30 -5.34 6.53
CA LEU A 74 8.75 -5.23 6.36
C LEU A 74 9.46 -4.77 7.64
N THR A 75 8.83 -3.88 8.43
CA THR A 75 9.35 -3.48 9.74
C THR A 75 9.33 -4.64 10.73
N ALA A 76 8.25 -5.43 10.76
CA ALA A 76 8.12 -6.61 11.61
C ALA A 76 9.19 -7.65 11.27
N PHE A 77 9.40 -7.91 9.97
CA PHE A 77 10.45 -8.80 9.49
C PHE A 77 11.85 -8.41 10.01
N TYR A 78 12.25 -7.13 9.87
CA TYR A 78 13.56 -6.69 10.36
C TYR A 78 13.65 -6.63 11.89
N ARG A 79 12.54 -6.47 12.62
CA ARG A 79 12.52 -6.62 14.08
C ARG A 79 12.80 -8.05 14.50
N ASP A 80 12.22 -9.03 13.81
CA ASP A 80 12.50 -10.45 14.08
C ASP A 80 13.96 -10.80 13.76
N VAL A 81 14.53 -10.27 12.67
CA VAL A 81 15.97 -10.38 12.38
C VAL A 81 16.80 -9.82 13.53
N LEU A 82 16.47 -8.61 14.01
CA LEU A 82 17.19 -7.98 15.11
C LEU A 82 17.07 -8.78 16.41
N ALA A 83 15.89 -9.33 16.71
CA ALA A 83 15.66 -10.19 17.87
C ALA A 83 16.56 -11.43 17.85
N LEU A 84 16.68 -12.09 16.69
CA LEU A 84 17.61 -13.21 16.49
C LEU A 84 19.07 -12.79 16.66
N GLN A 85 19.48 -11.66 16.07
CA GLN A 85 20.87 -11.17 16.17
C GLN A 85 21.29 -10.82 17.60
N LEU A 86 20.34 -10.41 18.43
CA LEU A 86 20.57 -10.06 19.84
C LEU A 86 20.34 -11.24 20.79
N GLY A 87 19.96 -12.41 20.30
CA GLY A 87 19.65 -13.59 21.13
C GLY A 87 18.45 -13.37 22.06
N SER A 88 17.48 -12.57 21.64
CA SER A 88 16.28 -12.29 22.42
C SER A 88 15.34 -13.49 22.48
N GLU A 89 14.69 -13.70 23.63
CA GLU A 89 13.66 -14.75 23.82
C GLU A 89 12.26 -14.30 23.34
N VAL A 90 12.14 -13.13 22.71
CA VAL A 90 10.87 -12.63 22.18
C VAL A 90 10.38 -13.54 21.04
N ALA A 91 9.09 -13.86 21.06
CA ALA A 91 8.46 -14.62 19.99
C ALA A 91 8.55 -13.86 18.66
N LEU A 92 8.99 -14.57 17.60
CA LEU A 92 9.05 -14.01 16.25
C LEU A 92 7.66 -13.93 15.66
N ALA A 93 7.34 -12.84 14.96
CA ALA A 93 6.07 -12.68 14.28
C ALA A 93 6.01 -13.48 12.96
N ASN A 94 7.13 -13.59 12.25
CA ASN A 94 7.22 -14.14 10.89
C ASN A 94 7.80 -15.57 10.91
N THR A 95 7.14 -16.48 11.62
CA THR A 95 7.63 -17.86 11.82
C THR A 95 7.64 -18.71 10.55
N ASP A 96 6.77 -18.40 9.60
CA ASP A 96 6.64 -19.03 8.28
C ASP A 96 7.86 -18.79 7.38
N VAL A 97 8.59 -17.69 7.59
CA VAL A 97 9.81 -17.33 6.85
C VAL A 97 11.08 -17.37 7.71
N ARG A 98 11.09 -18.22 8.75
CA ARG A 98 12.22 -18.36 9.69
C ARG A 98 13.58 -18.56 9.01
N ASP A 99 13.67 -19.40 7.98
CA ASP A 99 14.92 -19.63 7.25
C ASP A 99 15.45 -18.35 6.58
N ALA A 100 14.57 -17.43 6.16
CA ALA A 100 14.99 -16.14 5.62
C ALA A 100 15.50 -15.21 6.75
N LEU A 101 14.81 -15.20 7.89
CA LEU A 101 15.22 -14.42 9.07
C LEU A 101 16.62 -14.84 9.54
N GLU A 102 16.86 -16.14 9.71
CA GLU A 102 18.13 -16.69 10.20
C GLU A 102 19.30 -16.45 9.23
N ARG A 103 19.04 -16.55 7.92
CA ARG A 103 20.05 -16.20 6.89
C ARG A 103 20.45 -14.72 6.95
N ILE A 104 19.50 -13.81 7.13
CA ILE A 104 19.82 -12.38 7.21
C ILE A 104 20.46 -12.04 8.56
N ALA A 105 19.99 -12.66 9.64
CA ALA A 105 20.53 -12.48 10.98
C ALA A 105 22.01 -12.87 11.04
N SER A 106 22.37 -14.02 10.47
CA SER A 106 23.77 -14.49 10.42
C SER A 106 24.64 -13.73 9.40
N GLY A 107 24.04 -13.18 8.34
CA GLY A 107 24.75 -12.46 7.27
C GLY A 107 24.96 -10.96 7.50
N SER A 108 24.47 -10.38 8.61
CA SER A 108 24.57 -8.94 8.88
C SER A 108 24.73 -8.64 10.37
N LYS A 109 25.04 -7.38 10.71
CA LYS A 109 25.17 -6.93 12.11
C LYS A 109 23.89 -6.20 12.57
N PRO A 110 23.60 -6.19 13.89
CA PRO A 110 22.46 -5.45 14.46
C PRO A 110 22.36 -3.98 13.99
N GLU A 111 23.48 -3.27 13.88
CA GLU A 111 23.49 -1.85 13.49
C GLU A 111 23.01 -1.66 12.05
N ARG A 112 23.31 -2.61 11.16
CA ARG A 112 22.86 -2.62 9.77
C ARG A 112 21.36 -2.89 9.68
N THR A 113 20.86 -3.84 10.47
CA THR A 113 19.42 -4.12 10.59
C THR A 113 18.66 -2.91 11.12
N LEU A 114 19.20 -2.21 12.13
CA LEU A 114 18.57 -1.01 12.69
C LEU A 114 18.47 0.12 11.65
N ARG A 115 19.52 0.38 10.87
CA ARG A 115 19.48 1.36 9.77
C ARG A 115 18.42 1.04 8.72
N ARG A 116 18.18 -0.25 8.45
CA ARG A 116 17.11 -0.67 7.54
C ARG A 116 15.72 -0.36 8.12
N ILE A 117 15.51 -0.62 9.41
CA ILE A 117 14.28 -0.24 10.12
C ILE A 117 14.07 1.28 10.08
N GLU A 118 15.12 2.08 10.30
CA GLU A 118 15.05 3.54 10.22
C GLU A 118 14.70 4.03 8.82
N ALA A 119 15.28 3.43 7.77
CA ALA A 119 14.95 3.74 6.38
C ALA A 119 13.47 3.46 6.05
N ILE A 120 12.92 2.34 6.54
CA ILE A 120 11.50 2.00 6.37
C ILE A 120 10.61 3.00 7.11
N ARG A 121 10.99 3.39 8.34
CA ARG A 121 10.27 4.41 9.10
C ARG A 121 10.27 5.77 8.40
N ALA A 122 11.40 6.17 7.83
CA ALA A 122 11.51 7.39 7.04
C ALA A 122 10.62 7.36 5.79
N CYS A 123 10.53 6.21 5.12
CA CYS A 123 9.60 5.99 4.00
C CYS A 123 8.14 6.23 4.42
N ARG A 124 7.70 5.62 5.53
CA ARG A 124 6.34 5.80 6.06
C ARG A 124 6.05 7.27 6.38
N GLN A 125 6.96 7.95 7.07
CA GLN A 125 6.84 9.38 7.37
C GLN A 125 6.75 10.26 6.11
N ALA A 126 7.52 9.92 5.06
CA ALA A 126 7.46 10.62 3.79
C ALA A 126 6.09 10.42 3.12
N LEU A 127 5.57 9.18 3.11
CA LEU A 127 4.23 8.92 2.61
C LEU A 127 3.20 9.75 3.37
N ASP A 128 3.21 9.75 4.70
CA ASP A 128 2.31 10.54 5.56
C ASP A 128 2.39 12.04 5.29
N SER A 129 3.56 12.52 4.86
CA SER A 129 3.80 13.92 4.48
C SER A 129 3.45 14.23 3.01
N ASN A 130 2.65 13.37 2.36
CA ASN A 130 2.21 13.49 0.96
C ASN A 130 3.33 13.43 -0.08
N VAL A 131 4.48 12.80 0.23
CA VAL A 131 5.48 12.49 -0.80
C VAL A 131 4.89 11.47 -1.78
N ALA A 132 5.26 11.61 -3.06
CA ALA A 132 4.86 10.66 -4.09
C ALA A 132 5.33 9.24 -3.73
N PRO A 133 4.46 8.21 -3.76
CA PRO A 133 4.80 6.86 -3.30
C PRO A 133 6.04 6.26 -3.95
N LEU A 134 6.19 6.43 -5.26
CA LEU A 134 7.35 5.93 -6.00
C LEU A 134 8.65 6.51 -5.47
N LEU A 135 8.71 7.83 -5.29
CA LEU A 135 9.90 8.52 -4.78
C LEU A 135 10.26 8.07 -3.36
N ALA A 136 9.26 7.94 -2.47
CA ALA A 136 9.49 7.49 -1.10
C ALA A 136 10.06 6.06 -1.04
N VAL A 137 9.49 5.15 -1.82
CA VAL A 137 9.93 3.75 -1.90
C VAL A 137 11.31 3.64 -2.56
N GLU A 138 11.61 4.43 -3.59
CA GLU A 138 12.94 4.45 -4.23
C GLU A 138 14.02 4.96 -3.27
N ALA A 139 13.74 6.04 -2.54
CA ALA A 139 14.66 6.55 -1.51
C ALA A 139 14.93 5.48 -0.43
N MET A 140 13.88 4.78 0.03
CA MET A 140 14.02 3.68 0.98
C MET A 140 14.87 2.54 0.42
N THR A 141 14.58 2.05 -0.79
CA THR A 141 15.30 0.92 -1.38
C THR A 141 16.79 1.23 -1.60
N MET A 142 17.13 2.47 -1.96
CA MET A 142 18.52 2.93 -1.98
C MET A 142 19.18 2.85 -0.60
N ALA A 143 18.48 3.32 0.45
CA ALA A 143 18.97 3.25 1.82
C ALA A 143 19.13 1.80 2.32
N LEU A 144 18.22 0.88 1.97
CA LEU A 144 18.31 -0.54 2.31
C LEU A 144 19.52 -1.24 1.67
N ARG A 145 19.94 -0.79 0.47
CA ARG A 145 21.11 -1.30 -0.23
C ARG A 145 22.42 -0.78 0.37
N ALA A 146 22.45 0.51 0.73
CA ALA A 146 23.63 1.15 1.32
C ALA A 146 23.85 0.75 2.78
N GLY A 147 22.75 0.51 3.52
CA GLY A 147 22.74 0.04 4.91
C GLY A 147 23.20 -1.39 5.00
#